data_AF-A0A6I1JEF7-F1
#
_entry.id   AF-A0A6I1JEF7-F1
#
_cell.length_a   1.000
_cell.length_b   1.000
_cell.length_c   1.000
_cell.angle_alpha   90.00
_cell.angle_beta   90.00
_cell.angle_gamma   90.00
#
_symmetry.space_group_name_H-M   'P 1'
#
loop_
_entity.id
_entity.type
_entity.pdbx_description
1 polymer ?
#
loop_
_entity_poly.entity_id
_entity_poly.type
_entity_poly.pdbx_seq_one_letter_code
_entity_poly.pdbx_strand_id
1 'polypeptide(L)' 'AGESGVAGLAGFRAVAGDPRVRAALRLGAASRILCIGTEGATDPEIYREIVGRDAADVEKEAA' A
#
# COMPACT_ATOMS: atom_id res chain seq x y z
N ALA A 1 -3.48 -2.37 6.34
CA ALA A 1 -2.41 -3.27 5.86
C ALA A 1 -1.14 -2.96 6.65
N GLY A 2 -0.37 -3.99 7.01
CA GLY A 2 0.95 -3.85 7.65
C GLY A 2 2.08 -3.63 6.65
N GLU A 3 3.32 -3.75 7.13
CA GLU A 3 4.56 -3.49 6.38
C GLU A 3 4.64 -4.34 5.10
N SER A 4 4.55 -5.66 5.21
CA SER A 4 4.61 -6.53 4.03
C SER A 4 3.31 -6.43 3.22
N GLY A 5 2.18 -6.28 3.91
CA GLY A 5 0.86 -6.21 3.30
C GLY A 5 0.67 -5.01 2.36
N VAL A 6 1.36 -3.89 2.58
CA VAL A 6 1.21 -2.69 1.74
C VAL A 6 2.11 -2.69 0.50
N ALA A 7 3.08 -3.61 0.41
CA ALA A 7 4.14 -3.58 -0.62
C ALA A 7 3.61 -3.50 -2.06
N GLY A 8 2.54 -4.24 -2.39
CA GLY A 8 1.95 -4.21 -3.73
C GLY A 8 1.35 -2.83 -4.09
N LEU A 9 0.67 -2.17 -3.15
CA LEU A 9 0.11 -0.84 -3.35
C LEU A 9 1.20 0.22 -3.41
N ALA A 10 2.21 0.13 -2.52
CA ALA A 10 3.35 1.03 -2.51
C ALA A 10 4.15 0.95 -3.82
N GLY A 11 4.40 -0.27 -4.31
CA GLY A 11 5.03 -0.52 -5.60
C GLY A 11 4.22 0.07 -6.75
N PHE A 12 2.90 -0.12 -6.78
CA PHE A 12 2.04 0.51 -7.79
C PHE A 12 2.16 2.05 -7.77
N ARG A 13 2.10 2.68 -6.59
CA ARG A 13 2.25 4.13 -6.47
C ARG A 13 3.59 4.62 -7.00
N ALA A 14 4.67 3.89 -6.71
CA ALA A 14 6.00 4.22 -7.21
C ALA A 14 6.07 4.15 -8.74
N VAL A 15 5.59 3.06 -9.35
CA VAL A 15 5.64 2.89 -10.82
C VAL A 15 4.66 3.77 -11.56
N ALA A 16 3.51 4.11 -10.98
CA ALA A 16 2.53 5.00 -11.59
C ALA A 16 3.07 6.43 -11.78
N GLY A 17 4.02 6.84 -10.93
CA GLY A 17 4.73 8.11 -10.98
C GLY A 17 5.94 8.14 -11.92
N ASP A 18 6.48 6.98 -12.33
CA ASP A 18 7.59 6.90 -13.29
C ASP A 18 7.08 6.60 -14.70
N PRO A 19 7.12 7.55 -15.65
CA PRO A 19 6.60 7.34 -17.00
C PRO A 19 7.25 6.17 -17.76
N ARG A 20 8.54 5.91 -17.52
CA ARG A 20 9.27 4.84 -18.21
C ARG A 20 8.83 3.48 -17.71
N VAL A 21 8.77 3.30 -16.39
CA VAL A 21 8.33 2.03 -15.78
C VAL A 21 6.85 1.80 -16.06
N ARG A 22 6.03 2.86 -16.00
CA ARG A 22 4.60 2.81 -16.34
C ARG A 22 4.38 2.33 -17.77
N ALA A 23 5.16 2.84 -18.73
CA ALA A 23 5.11 2.39 -20.11
C ALA A 23 5.58 0.94 -20.29
N ALA A 24 6.67 0.55 -19.61
CA ALA A 24 7.19 -0.82 -19.64
C ALA A 24 6.16 -1.84 -19.11
N LEU A 25 5.39 -1.47 -18.08
CA LEU A 25 4.32 -2.29 -17.49
C LEU A 25 2.97 -2.14 -18.20
N ARG A 26 2.88 -1.32 -19.26
CA ARG A 26 1.65 -1.02 -20.00
C ARG A 26 0.49 -0.53 -19.11
N LEU A 27 0.83 0.25 -18.09
CA LEU A 27 -0.14 0.86 -17.18
C LEU A 27 -0.74 2.13 -17.82
N GLY A 28 -2.06 2.19 -17.91
CA GLY A 28 -2.79 3.30 -18.52
C GLY A 28 -4.20 3.46 -17.97
N ALA A 29 -4.99 4.36 -18.56
CA ALA A 29 -6.32 4.72 -18.05
C ALA A 29 -7.33 3.55 -18.02
N ALA A 30 -7.12 2.52 -18.84
CA ALA A 30 -7.96 1.32 -18.87
C ALA A 30 -7.47 0.19 -17.92
N SER A 31 -6.32 0.37 -17.26
CA SER A 31 -5.77 -0.65 -16.36
C SER A 31 -6.61 -0.74 -15.08
N ARG A 32 -6.91 -1.97 -14.64
CA ARG A 32 -7.53 -2.25 -13.34
C ARG A 32 -6.50 -2.97 -12.48
N ILE A 33 -6.17 -2.39 -11.33
CA ILE A 33 -5.12 -2.89 -10.44
C ILE A 33 -5.78 -3.53 -9.22
N LEU A 34 -5.47 -4.80 -8.98
CA LEU A 34 -5.84 -5.52 -7.77
C LEU A 34 -4.60 -5.60 -6.88
N CYS A 35 -4.70 -5.11 -5.65
CA CYS A 35 -3.68 -5.28 -4.62
C CYS A 35 -4.22 -6.22 -3.54
N ILE A 36 -3.40 -7.18 -3.11
CA ILE A 36 -3.71 -8.08 -2.01
C ILE A 36 -2.87 -7.66 -0.82
N GLY A 37 -3.54 -7.24 0.26
CA GLY A 37 -2.88 -7.07 1.55
C GLY A 37 -2.68 -8.41 2.20
N THR A 38 -1.43 -8.88 2.29
CA THR A 38 -1.11 -10.18 2.87
C THR A 38 -1.23 -10.20 4.40
N GLU A 39 -1.11 -9.04 5.05
CA GLU A 39 -1.20 -8.90 6.50
C GLU A 39 -1.76 -7.53 6.95
N GLY A 40 -2.28 -7.51 8.17
CA GLY A 40 -2.62 -6.31 8.94
C GLY A 40 -1.41 -5.76 9.72
N ALA A 41 -1.65 -4.95 10.74
CA ALA A 41 -0.59 -4.45 11.65
C ALA A 41 -0.10 -5.57 12.59
N THR A 42 0.69 -6.50 12.04
CA THR A 42 1.23 -7.67 12.76
C THR A 42 2.31 -7.30 13.77
N ASP A 43 3.05 -6.22 13.52
CA ASP A 43 3.97 -5.57 14.45
C ASP A 43 3.43 -4.17 14.82
N PRO A 44 2.89 -3.98 16.04
CA PRO A 44 2.35 -2.71 16.47
C PRO A 44 3.39 -1.59 16.59
N GLU A 45 4.65 -1.92 16.94
CA GLU A 45 5.70 -0.92 17.13
C GLU A 45 6.14 -0.37 15.77
N ILE A 46 6.45 -1.25 14.82
CA ILE A 46 6.80 -0.87 13.44
C ILE A 46 5.64 -0.14 12.77
N TYR A 47 4.41 -0.62 12.93
CA TYR A 47 3.24 0.05 12.37
C TYR A 47 3.13 1.49 12.90
N ARG A 48 3.28 1.68 14.21
CA ARG A 48 3.23 3.02 14.83
C ARG A 48 4.39 3.90 14.37
N GLU A 49 5.58 3.36 14.18
CA GLU A 49 6.72 4.09 13.64
C GLU A 49 6.45 4.60 12.21
N ILE A 50 5.90 3.74 11.34
CA ILE A 50 5.65 4.05 9.93
C ILE A 50 4.43 4.98 9.77
N VAL A 51 3.35 4.72 10.50
CA VAL A 51 2.04 5.39 10.32
C VAL A 51 1.86 6.57 11.29
N GLY A 52 2.62 6.60 12.39
CA GLY A 52 2.53 7.63 13.43
C GLY A 52 1.33 7.48 14.38
N ARG A 53 0.60 6.36 14.30
CA ARG A 53 -0.65 6.10 15.03
C ARG A 53 -0.79 4.63 15.39
N ASP A 54 -1.59 4.34 16.41
CA ASP A 54 -2.00 2.98 16.72
C ASP A 54 -2.98 2.44 15.67
N ALA A 55 -2.77 1.17 15.27
CA ALA A 55 -3.62 0.51 14.28
C ALA A 55 -5.11 0.52 14.68
N ALA A 56 -5.39 0.33 15.97
CA ALA A 56 -6.76 0.33 16.49
C ALA A 56 -7.49 1.68 16.30
N ASP A 57 -6.77 2.80 16.30
CA ASP A 57 -7.36 4.12 16.06
C ASP A 57 -7.68 4.31 14.58
N VAL A 58 -6.80 3.84 13.70
CA VAL A 58 -6.99 3.89 12.24
C VAL A 58 -8.15 2.98 11.80
N GLU A 59 -8.27 1.78 12.38
CA GLU A 59 -9.34 0.83 12.03
C GLU A 59 -10.73 1.33 12.42
N LYS A 60 -10.85 2.04 13.57
CA LYS A 60 -12.13 2.64 13.99
C LYS A 60 -12.59 3.77 13.08
N GLU A 61 -11.67 4.52 12.48
CA GLU A 61 -12.00 5.61 11.54
C GLU A 61 -12.38 5.09 10.15
N ALA A 62 -11.88 3.92 9.76
CA ALA A 62 -12.13 3.33 8.45
C ALA A 62 -13.47 2.57 8.38
N ALA A 63 -14.14 2.34 9.51
CA ALA A 63 -15.43 1.67 9.63
C ALA A 63 -16.61 2.66 9.48
#